data_AF-A0A6C0E9D8-F1
#
_entry.id   AF-A0A6C0E9D8-F1
#
_cell.length_a   1.000
_cell.length_b   1.000
_cell.length_c   1.000
_cell.angle_alpha   90.00
_cell.angle_beta   90.00
_cell.angle_gamma   90.00
#
_symmetry.space_group_name_H-M   'P 1'
#
loop_
_entity.id
_entity.type
_entity.pdbx_description
1 polymer ?
#
loop_
_entity_poly.entity_id
_entity_poly.type
_entity_poly.pdbx_seq_one_letter_code
_entity_poly.pdbx_strand_id
1 'polypeptide(L)'
;MNTKNPETETELSIITTDYVYPTKLKIFYNTNSTYRNCLRTLFKMNPNNFPKFDMDLDDETRDENDYDIDSAAIAMNTVLHDITKNSFFLYLLDKAAARMFSTDREIGLSILFSYDYLDVFHNCLVYFYTNESEFTDTTDCYVELLKRLS
;
A
#
# COMPACT_ATOMS: atom_id res chain seq x y z
N MET A 1 -5.39 -31.54 -38.23
CA MET A 1 -5.99 -30.28 -37.75
C MET A 1 -5.74 -30.16 -36.26
N ASN A 2 -5.51 -28.94 -35.76
CA ASN A 2 -5.61 -28.44 -34.36
C ASN A 2 -6.61 -29.21 -33.45
N THR A 3 -6.53 -29.28 -32.12
CA THR A 3 -5.64 -28.73 -31.04
C THR A 3 -5.90 -29.57 -29.74
N LYS A 4 -5.23 -29.43 -28.58
CA LYS A 4 -4.26 -28.45 -28.03
C LYS A 4 -2.98 -29.16 -27.50
N ASN A 5 -2.00 -28.37 -27.07
CA ASN A 5 -1.02 -28.74 -26.04
C ASN A 5 -1.62 -28.42 -24.64
N PRO A 6 -1.50 -29.27 -23.59
CA PRO A 6 -2.06 -29.00 -22.26
C PRO A 6 -1.20 -28.08 -21.37
N GLU A 7 -0.09 -27.54 -21.89
CA GLU A 7 0.92 -26.81 -21.12
C GLU A 7 0.66 -25.28 -21.03
N THR A 8 -0.47 -24.86 -20.48
CA THR A 8 -0.68 -23.45 -20.02
C THR A 8 -1.59 -23.34 -18.79
N GLU A 9 -1.50 -24.27 -17.84
CA GLU A 9 -2.01 -24.10 -16.46
C GLU A 9 -0.85 -24.28 -15.46
N THR A 10 0.31 -23.72 -15.80
CA THR A 10 1.48 -23.70 -14.94
C THR A 10 1.27 -22.69 -13.82
N GLU A 11 0.80 -23.20 -12.68
CA GLU A 11 1.17 -22.75 -11.34
C GLU A 11 1.42 -21.23 -11.19
N LEU A 12 0.32 -20.49 -10.99
CA LEU A 12 0.34 -19.41 -9.98
C LEU A 12 0.55 -20.07 -8.61
N SER A 13 1.78 -20.55 -8.39
CA SER A 13 2.27 -20.95 -7.09
C SER A 13 2.10 -19.75 -6.19
N ILE A 14 1.31 -19.92 -5.13
CA ILE A 14 1.02 -18.85 -4.20
C ILE A 14 2.31 -18.62 -3.43
N ILE A 15 3.11 -17.65 -3.88
CA ILE A 15 4.21 -17.08 -3.11
C ILE A 15 3.55 -16.27 -1.99
N THR A 16 3.11 -16.95 -0.92
CA THR A 16 2.81 -16.32 0.36
C THR A 16 4.13 -15.79 0.92
N THR A 17 4.50 -14.60 0.46
CA THR A 17 5.41 -13.73 1.16
C THR A 17 4.65 -13.24 2.39
N ASP A 18 5.03 -13.73 3.57
CA ASP A 18 4.33 -13.52 4.85
C ASP A 18 4.46 -12.07 5.37
N TYR A 19 3.98 -11.10 4.59
CA TYR A 19 3.86 -9.72 5.02
C TYR A 19 2.70 -9.59 6.01
N VAL A 20 3.02 -9.69 7.29
CA VAL A 20 2.10 -9.31 8.37
C VAL A 20 2.09 -7.79 8.52
N TYR A 21 0.94 -7.14 8.34
CA TYR A 21 0.78 -5.69 8.49
C TYR A 21 1.19 -5.24 9.92
N PRO A 22 2.05 -4.22 10.08
CA PRO A 22 2.60 -3.87 11.39
C PRO A 22 1.62 -3.00 12.21
N THR A 23 0.58 -3.62 12.77
CA THR A 23 -0.48 -2.94 13.56
C THR A 23 -0.01 -2.19 14.81
N LYS A 24 1.23 -2.43 15.25
CA LYS A 24 1.89 -1.74 16.38
C LYS A 24 2.75 -0.55 15.96
N LEU A 25 2.99 -0.36 14.66
CA LEU A 25 3.68 0.82 14.15
C LEU A 25 2.89 2.09 14.52
N LYS A 26 3.59 3.21 14.67
CA LYS A 26 2.98 4.53 14.78
C LYS A 26 3.62 5.41 13.72
N ILE A 27 2.77 5.95 12.86
CA ILE A 27 3.18 6.81 11.75
C ILE A 27 3.03 8.26 12.19
N PHE A 28 4.13 9.00 12.15
CA PHE A 28 4.20 10.43 12.39
C PHE A 28 5.22 11.02 11.43
N TYR A 29 4.80 11.97 10.60
CA TYR A 29 5.66 12.66 9.65
C TYR A 29 5.19 14.10 9.46
N ASN A 30 6.13 14.98 9.14
CA ASN A 30 5.89 16.38 8.80
C ASN A 30 6.86 16.91 7.73
N THR A 31 7.65 16.02 7.13
CA THR A 31 8.60 16.27 6.05
C THR A 31 8.63 15.08 5.11
N ASN A 32 9.04 15.28 3.85
CA ASN A 32 9.15 14.21 2.86
C ASN A 32 10.02 13.04 3.37
N SER A 33 11.17 13.34 3.98
CA SER A 33 12.07 12.31 4.51
C SER A 33 11.46 11.52 5.69
N THR A 34 10.75 12.17 6.62
CA THR A 34 10.07 11.45 7.71
C THR A 34 8.93 10.56 7.20
N TYR A 35 8.23 11.00 6.15
CA TYR A 35 7.22 10.22 5.45
C TYR A 35 7.82 9.01 4.70
N ARG A 36 8.89 9.21 3.91
CA ARG A 36 9.58 8.12 3.19
C ARG A 36 10.13 7.08 4.16
N ASN A 37 10.67 7.51 5.31
CA ASN A 37 11.08 6.60 6.38
C ASN A 37 9.91 5.81 7.02
N CYS A 38 8.73 6.44 7.18
CA CYS A 38 7.52 5.73 7.61
C CYS A 38 7.11 4.66 6.59
N LEU A 39 7.12 4.96 5.28
CA LEU A 39 6.83 3.97 4.23
C LEU A 39 7.84 2.82 4.20
N ARG A 40 9.14 3.09 4.27
CA ARG A 40 10.18 2.04 4.35
C ARG A 40 9.94 1.11 5.53
N THR A 41 9.65 1.67 6.69
CA THR A 41 9.36 0.92 7.92
C THR A 41 8.08 0.10 7.79
N LEU A 42 7.02 0.69 7.23
CA LEU A 42 5.72 0.06 7.02
C LEU A 42 5.83 -1.14 6.08
N PHE A 43 6.40 -0.95 4.90
CA PHE A 43 6.57 -1.99 3.87
C PHE A 43 7.76 -2.93 4.13
N LYS A 44 8.51 -2.73 5.24
CA LYS A 44 9.69 -3.53 5.63
C LYS A 44 10.77 -3.57 4.55
N MET A 45 10.94 -2.45 3.85
CA MET A 45 11.93 -2.30 2.77
C MET A 45 13.35 -2.62 3.25
N ASN A 46 14.09 -3.39 2.45
CA ASN A 46 15.46 -3.79 2.73
C ASN A 46 16.46 -2.85 2.02
N PRO A 47 17.31 -2.09 2.75
CA PRO A 47 18.30 -1.21 2.12
C PRO A 47 19.30 -1.91 1.20
N ASN A 48 19.47 -3.22 1.32
CA ASN A 48 20.33 -3.99 0.40
C ASN A 48 19.73 -4.14 -1.01
N ASN A 49 18.42 -3.95 -1.14
CA ASN A 49 17.66 -4.03 -2.40
C ASN A 49 17.52 -2.66 -3.09
N PHE A 50 17.97 -1.56 -2.47
CA PHE A 50 17.83 -0.22 -3.05
C PHE A 50 18.65 -0.10 -4.35
N PRO A 51 18.11 0.60 -5.37
CA PRO A 51 18.82 0.91 -6.60
C PRO A 51 20.19 1.55 -6.32
N LYS A 52 21.22 1.09 -7.04
CA LYS A 52 22.58 1.62 -6.95
C LYS A 52 22.85 2.51 -8.15
N PHE A 53 23.32 3.71 -7.90
CA PHE A 53 23.66 4.69 -8.92
C PHE A 53 25.17 4.90 -8.93
N ASP A 54 25.78 4.82 -10.12
CA ASP A 54 27.21 5.06 -10.34
C ASP A 54 27.56 6.56 -10.40
N MET A 55 26.57 7.44 -10.21
CA MET A 55 26.71 8.89 -10.17
C MET A 55 26.45 9.43 -8.75
N ASP A 56 27.11 10.54 -8.42
CA ASP A 56 26.83 11.25 -7.18
C ASP A 56 25.48 11.96 -7.29
N LEU A 57 24.51 11.50 -6.49
CA LEU A 57 23.22 12.13 -6.30
C LEU A 57 23.30 13.04 -5.06
N ASP A 58 22.54 14.13 -5.05
CA ASP A 58 22.27 14.85 -3.81
C ASP A 58 21.41 14.00 -2.87
N ASP A 59 21.38 14.36 -1.59
CA ASP A 59 20.75 13.53 -0.56
C ASP A 59 19.21 13.45 -0.66
N GLU A 60 18.53 14.43 -1.23
CA GLU A 60 17.07 14.36 -1.45
C GLU A 60 16.77 13.43 -2.64
N THR A 61 17.47 13.59 -3.77
CA THR A 61 17.33 12.67 -4.92
C THR A 61 17.70 11.22 -4.53
N ARG A 62 18.71 11.04 -3.66
CA ARG A 62 19.06 9.72 -3.11
C ARG A 62 17.92 9.17 -2.24
N ASP A 63 17.38 9.96 -1.30
CA ASP A 63 16.26 9.57 -0.44
C ASP A 63 14.96 9.32 -1.24
N GLU A 64 14.77 9.93 -2.42
CA GLU A 64 13.66 9.60 -3.31
C GLU A 64 13.82 8.23 -4.00
N ASN A 65 15.06 7.83 -4.29
CA ASN A 65 15.36 6.58 -5.02
C ASN A 65 15.71 5.39 -4.10
N ASP A 66 15.97 5.61 -2.81
CA ASP A 66 16.18 4.59 -1.78
C ASP A 66 14.86 3.82 -1.49
N TYR A 67 14.47 2.96 -2.44
CA TYR A 67 13.17 2.29 -2.50
C TYR A 67 13.33 0.81 -2.88
N ASP A 68 12.83 -0.09 -2.02
CA ASP A 68 12.80 -1.53 -2.30
C ASP A 68 11.47 -1.89 -2.96
N ILE A 69 11.48 -2.00 -4.30
CA ILE A 69 10.30 -2.26 -5.10
C ILE A 69 9.65 -3.62 -4.79
N ASP A 70 10.46 -4.63 -4.47
CA ASP A 70 9.96 -5.98 -4.19
C ASP A 70 9.21 -6.01 -2.85
N SER A 71 9.81 -5.46 -1.79
CA SER A 71 9.14 -5.34 -0.49
C SER A 71 7.89 -4.46 -0.54
N ALA A 72 7.93 -3.37 -1.32
CA ALA A 72 6.76 -2.51 -1.54
C ALA A 72 5.63 -3.24 -2.27
N ALA A 73 5.94 -3.95 -3.36
CA ALA A 73 4.97 -4.73 -4.12
C ALA A 73 4.33 -5.82 -3.27
N ILE A 74 5.13 -6.56 -2.48
CA ILE A 74 4.63 -7.53 -1.50
C ILE A 74 3.65 -6.88 -0.54
N ALA A 75 4.05 -5.79 0.13
CA ALA A 75 3.23 -5.12 1.13
C ALA A 75 1.92 -4.56 0.55
N MET A 76 1.98 -3.93 -0.62
CA MET A 76 0.79 -3.39 -1.30
C MET A 76 -0.14 -4.49 -1.80
N ASN A 77 0.39 -5.57 -2.38
CA ASN A 77 -0.41 -6.71 -2.84
C ASN A 77 -1.15 -7.41 -1.70
N THR A 78 -0.48 -7.65 -0.56
CA THR A 78 -1.14 -8.20 0.64
C THR A 78 -2.24 -7.28 1.15
N VAL A 79 -1.96 -5.97 1.30
CA VAL A 79 -2.95 -5.00 1.77
C VAL A 79 -4.14 -4.94 0.82
N LEU A 80 -3.92 -4.88 -0.50
CA LEU A 80 -4.99 -4.84 -1.49
C LEU A 80 -5.87 -6.11 -1.42
N HIS A 81 -5.24 -7.28 -1.39
CA HIS A 81 -5.92 -8.57 -1.27
C HIS A 81 -6.81 -8.65 -0.02
N ASP A 82 -6.36 -8.11 1.11
CA ASP A 82 -7.11 -8.16 2.35
C ASP A 82 -8.23 -7.13 2.39
N ILE A 83 -7.96 -5.87 2.08
CA ILE A 83 -8.99 -4.83 2.18
C ILE A 83 -10.07 -4.93 1.10
N THR A 84 -9.79 -5.53 -0.05
CA THR A 84 -10.79 -5.73 -1.11
C THR A 84 -11.91 -6.70 -0.73
N LYS A 85 -11.76 -7.46 0.36
CA LYS A 85 -12.81 -8.28 0.98
C LYS A 85 -13.88 -7.43 1.70
N ASN A 86 -13.57 -6.17 2.02
CA ASN A 86 -14.42 -5.26 2.78
C ASN A 86 -14.97 -4.12 1.90
N SER A 87 -16.30 -3.98 1.86
CA SER A 87 -16.98 -3.01 0.97
C SER A 87 -16.67 -1.55 1.26
N PHE A 88 -16.32 -1.19 2.51
CA PHE A 88 -15.97 0.17 2.88
C PHE A 88 -14.58 0.56 2.32
N PHE A 89 -13.62 -0.36 2.34
CA PHE A 89 -12.34 -0.14 1.68
C PHE A 89 -12.44 -0.11 0.15
N LEU A 90 -13.30 -0.93 -0.47
CA LEU A 90 -13.58 -0.83 -1.90
C LEU A 90 -14.06 0.59 -2.28
N TYR A 91 -14.96 1.18 -1.48
CA TYR A 91 -15.43 2.54 -1.68
C TYR A 91 -14.32 3.59 -1.53
N LEU A 92 -13.44 3.44 -0.52
CA LEU A 92 -12.27 4.32 -0.33
C LEU A 92 -11.27 4.24 -1.49
N LEU A 93 -11.00 3.04 -2.02
CA LEU A 93 -10.12 2.82 -3.17
C LEU A 93 -10.71 3.47 -4.42
N ASP A 94 -11.99 3.25 -4.70
CA ASP A 94 -12.69 3.84 -5.85
C ASP A 94 -12.72 5.39 -5.74
N LYS A 95 -12.93 5.93 -4.53
CA LYS A 95 -12.87 7.37 -4.25
C LYS A 95 -11.47 7.96 -4.46
N ALA A 96 -10.43 7.28 -3.98
CA ALA A 96 -9.06 7.72 -4.16
C ALA A 96 -8.65 7.70 -5.65
N ALA A 97 -8.93 6.59 -6.36
CA ALA A 97 -8.64 6.45 -7.79
C ALA A 97 -9.33 7.54 -8.64
N ALA A 98 -10.57 7.90 -8.30
CA ALA A 98 -11.32 8.94 -9.00
C ALA A 98 -10.65 10.33 -8.92
N ARG A 99 -9.83 10.63 -7.91
CA ARG A 99 -9.05 11.88 -7.83
C ARG A 99 -7.98 11.99 -8.93
N MET A 100 -7.59 10.87 -9.55
CA MET A 100 -6.72 10.80 -10.73
C MET A 100 -7.48 10.40 -12.00
N PHE A 101 -8.81 10.60 -12.03
CA PHE A 101 -9.70 10.19 -13.13
C PHE A 101 -9.63 8.70 -13.48
N SER A 102 -9.26 7.86 -12.51
CA SER A 102 -9.09 6.42 -12.67
C SER A 102 -10.19 5.62 -11.97
N THR A 103 -10.44 4.41 -12.45
CA THR A 103 -11.23 3.37 -11.76
C THR A 103 -10.35 2.21 -11.26
N ASP A 104 -9.03 2.36 -11.35
CA ASP A 104 -8.06 1.36 -10.93
C ASP A 104 -7.81 1.44 -9.43
N ARG A 105 -8.06 0.33 -8.73
CA ARG A 105 -7.91 0.23 -7.27
C ARG A 105 -6.46 0.13 -6.82
N GLU A 106 -5.52 -0.26 -7.68
CA GLU A 106 -4.09 -0.18 -7.38
C GLU A 106 -3.62 1.28 -7.35
N ILE A 107 -4.12 2.11 -8.28
CA ILE A 107 -3.94 3.57 -8.24
C ILE A 107 -4.61 4.15 -6.99
N GLY A 108 -5.83 3.71 -6.67
CA GLY A 108 -6.51 4.08 -5.43
C GLY A 108 -5.67 3.78 -4.18
N LEU A 109 -5.10 2.57 -4.07
CA LEU A 109 -4.25 2.19 -2.95
C LEU A 109 -2.95 3.01 -2.87
N SER A 110 -2.34 3.28 -4.02
CA SER A 110 -1.15 4.13 -4.12
C SER A 110 -1.41 5.55 -3.60
N ILE A 111 -2.58 6.11 -3.90
CA ILE A 111 -3.03 7.41 -3.38
C ILE A 111 -3.29 7.32 -1.87
N LEU A 112 -3.91 6.26 -1.36
CA LEU A 112 -4.17 6.11 0.08
C LEU A 112 -2.88 5.95 0.92
N PHE A 113 -1.80 5.42 0.34
CA PHE A 113 -0.47 5.40 0.96
C PHE A 113 0.35 6.69 0.75
N SER A 114 -0.16 7.67 0.00
CA SER A 114 0.54 8.93 -0.25
C SER A 114 0.57 9.86 0.98
N TYR A 115 1.41 10.90 0.92
CA TYR A 115 1.68 11.83 2.03
C TYR A 115 0.41 12.42 2.68
N ASP A 116 -0.63 12.71 1.89
CA ASP A 116 -1.84 13.37 2.38
C ASP A 116 -2.78 12.46 3.20
N TYR A 117 -2.62 11.13 3.09
CA TYR A 117 -3.56 10.15 3.62
C TYR A 117 -2.93 9.04 4.47
N LEU A 118 -1.61 8.80 4.37
CA LEU A 118 -0.94 7.68 5.02
C LEU A 118 -1.21 7.59 6.52
N ASP A 119 -1.23 8.72 7.25
CA ASP A 119 -1.51 8.78 8.69
C ASP A 119 -2.90 8.21 9.05
N VAL A 120 -3.96 8.62 8.35
CA VAL A 120 -5.33 8.18 8.63
C VAL A 120 -5.61 6.82 8.01
N PHE A 121 -5.11 6.55 6.79
CA PHE A 121 -5.25 5.25 6.15
C PHE A 121 -4.54 4.15 6.93
N HIS A 122 -3.37 4.43 7.51
CA HIS A 122 -2.74 3.51 8.46
C HIS A 122 -3.62 3.24 9.67
N ASN A 123 -4.30 4.26 10.24
CA ASN A 123 -5.26 4.04 11.33
C ASN A 123 -6.46 3.18 10.90
N CYS A 124 -6.97 3.32 9.66
CA CYS A 124 -7.98 2.42 9.10
C CYS A 124 -7.48 0.98 9.02
N LEU A 125 -6.28 0.77 8.49
CA LEU A 125 -5.67 -0.56 8.36
C LEU A 125 -5.36 -1.18 9.73
N VAL A 126 -4.83 -0.42 10.69
CA VAL A 126 -4.62 -0.87 12.07
C VAL A 126 -5.93 -1.32 12.70
N TYR A 127 -7.01 -0.54 12.55
CA TYR A 127 -8.33 -0.91 13.08
C TYR A 127 -8.85 -2.20 12.42
N PHE A 128 -8.81 -2.27 11.09
CA PHE A 128 -9.24 -3.43 10.31
C PHE A 128 -8.48 -4.72 10.68
N TYR A 129 -7.14 -4.68 10.72
CA TYR A 129 -6.33 -5.83 11.09
C TYR A 129 -6.38 -6.20 12.59
N THR A 130 -7.06 -5.42 13.43
CA THR A 130 -7.26 -5.75 14.86
C THR A 130 -8.70 -6.09 15.22
N ASN A 131 -9.69 -5.51 14.54
CA ASN A 131 -11.12 -5.63 14.82
C ASN A 131 -11.93 -5.64 13.49
N GLU A 132 -11.59 -6.54 12.57
CA GLU A 132 -12.15 -6.60 11.19
C GLU A 132 -13.68 -6.47 11.13
N SER A 133 -14.40 -7.20 11.99
CA SER A 133 -15.86 -7.22 12.05
C SER A 133 -16.50 -5.92 12.56
N GLU A 134 -15.71 -5.00 13.13
CA GLU A 134 -16.18 -3.72 13.67
C GLU A 134 -15.84 -2.53 12.75
N PHE A 135 -15.13 -2.77 11.63
CA PHE A 135 -14.81 -1.71 10.67
C PHE A 135 -16.03 -1.37 9.81
N THR A 136 -16.60 -0.17 10.04
CA THR A 136 -17.84 0.31 9.42
C THR A 136 -17.68 1.72 8.83
N ASP A 137 -18.72 2.20 8.16
CA ASP A 137 -18.83 3.58 7.70
C ASP A 137 -18.90 4.63 8.83
N THR A 138 -19.05 4.20 10.09
CA THR A 138 -19.03 5.06 11.27
C THR A 138 -17.71 5.04 12.05
N THR A 139 -16.75 4.20 11.67
CA THR A 139 -15.44 4.14 12.35
C THR A 139 -14.68 5.47 12.14
N ASP A 140 -14.17 6.08 13.22
CA ASP A 140 -13.59 7.44 13.20
C ASP A 140 -12.55 7.66 12.08
N CYS A 141 -11.64 6.69 11.88
CA CYS A 141 -10.61 6.76 10.84
C CYS A 141 -11.19 6.66 9.42
N TYR A 142 -12.24 5.86 9.19
CA TYR A 142 -12.95 5.81 7.92
C TYR A 142 -13.63 7.15 7.61
N VAL A 143 -14.34 7.70 8.60
CA VAL A 143 -15.04 8.99 8.49
C VAL A 143 -14.06 10.13 8.21
N GLU A 144 -12.90 10.13 8.88
CA GLU A 144 -11.85 11.12 8.65
C GLU A 144 -11.18 10.98 7.28
N LEU A 145 -10.86 9.75 6.86
CA LEU A 145 -10.26 9.50 5.54
C LEU A 145 -11.22 9.93 4.41
N LEU A 146 -12.51 9.65 4.55
CA LEU A 146 -13.52 10.06 3.57
C LEU A 146 -13.67 11.59 3.47
N LYS A 147 -13.51 12.33 4.59
CA LYS A 147 -13.47 13.81 4.55
C LYS A 147 -12.27 14.31 3.76
N ARG A 148 -11.08 13.73 3.95
CA ARG A 148 -9.87 14.12 3.21
C ARG A 148 -9.95 13.79 1.72
N LEU A 149 -10.64 12.71 1.36
CA LEU A 149 -10.87 12.29 -0.02
C LEU A 149 -11.99 13.06 -0.74
N SER A 150 -12.76 13.89 -0.03
CA SER A 150 -13.79 14.76 -0.59
C SER A 150 -13.21 16.02 -1.25
#